data_AF-A0A395GNC7-F1
#
_entry.id   AF-A0A395GNC7-F1
#
_cell.length_a   1.000
_cell.length_b   1.000
_cell.length_c   1.000
_cell.angle_alpha   90.00
_cell.angle_beta   90.00
_cell.angle_gamma   90.00
#
_symmetry.space_group_name_H-M   'P 1'
#
loop_
_entity.id
_entity.type
_entity.pdbx_description
1 polymer ?
#
loop_
_entity_poly.entity_id
_entity_poly.type
_entity_poly.pdbx_seq_one_letter_code
_entity_poly.pdbx_strand_id
1 'polypeptide(L)'
;MTSQNTLPTSPTSLNVIALISGGKDSLYSILHCIRNGHKVVALGNLYPKRTTTNTTNNDSNATETSRDDKGDEEEEEEEEDIDSFMYQTIGHSIIPQYESALGIPLYRQEIVGSAVDTGRVYRDTSSSSSSSSSPKGDGNEEGTEEKDETESLIPLLTRIKRAHPEANAISAGAILSTYQRTRIENVAARMGLAPLAWLWMYPVLPAPVERLGLPGEAGLLEDMAAVGCEARIIKVASGGLDGGFLWGDVAGRDGM
;
A
#
# COMPACT_ATOMS: atom_id res chain seq x y z
N MET A 1 33.14 -38.22 -13.92
CA MET A 1 33.30 -36.81 -13.51
C MET A 1 31.99 -36.09 -13.79
N THR A 2 31.07 -36.11 -12.83
CA THR A 2 29.77 -35.43 -12.91
C THR A 2 29.98 -33.97 -12.53
N SER A 3 30.00 -33.09 -13.54
CA SER A 3 29.94 -31.64 -13.31
C SER A 3 28.60 -31.32 -12.64
N GLN A 4 28.65 -30.96 -11.35
CA GLN A 4 27.53 -30.34 -10.68
C GLN A 4 27.29 -28.98 -11.34
N ASN A 5 26.11 -28.85 -11.95
CA ASN A 5 25.64 -27.60 -12.51
C ASN A 5 25.22 -26.70 -11.34
N THR A 6 26.18 -26.01 -10.73
CA THR A 6 25.87 -24.95 -9.76
C THR A 6 25.17 -23.83 -10.50
N LEU A 7 23.87 -23.67 -10.22
CA LEU A 7 23.06 -22.54 -10.65
C LEU A 7 23.76 -21.23 -10.28
N PRO A 8 23.70 -20.19 -11.12
CA PRO A 8 24.31 -18.91 -10.83
C PRO A 8 23.67 -18.28 -9.58
N THR A 9 24.42 -18.18 -8.50
CA THR A 9 24.06 -17.35 -7.34
C THR A 9 24.24 -15.87 -7.73
N SER A 10 23.16 -15.09 -7.78
CA SER A 10 23.20 -13.62 -7.76
C SER A 10 21.80 -13.10 -7.39
N PRO A 11 21.62 -12.01 -6.60
CA PRO A 11 22.57 -10.95 -6.24
C PRO A 11 22.76 -10.78 -4.71
N THR A 12 23.61 -9.84 -4.31
CA THR A 12 23.78 -9.39 -2.92
C THR A 12 22.44 -9.25 -2.18
N SER A 13 22.32 -9.88 -1.01
CA SER A 13 21.16 -9.73 -0.12
C SER A 13 20.83 -8.24 0.10
N LEU A 14 19.57 -7.87 -0.17
CA LEU A 14 19.06 -6.52 0.06
C LEU A 14 18.45 -6.38 1.46
N ASN A 15 18.46 -5.16 1.99
CA ASN A 15 17.73 -4.78 3.20
C ASN A 15 16.49 -3.98 2.77
N VAL A 16 15.34 -4.62 2.90
CA VAL A 16 14.09 -4.23 2.25
C VAL A 16 13.16 -3.53 3.23
N ILE A 17 12.60 -2.40 2.79
CA ILE A 17 11.41 -1.79 3.39
C ILE A 17 10.21 -2.39 2.67
N ALA A 18 9.36 -3.14 3.37
CA ALA A 18 8.15 -3.72 2.79
C ALA A 18 6.95 -2.78 3.00
N LEU A 19 6.36 -2.29 1.89
CA LEU A 19 5.11 -1.54 1.96
C LEU A 19 3.94 -2.51 2.16
N ILE A 20 3.21 -2.33 3.25
CA ILE A 20 2.06 -3.17 3.62
C ILE A 20 0.75 -2.38 3.62
N SER A 21 -0.31 -3.04 3.16
CA SER A 21 -1.67 -2.49 3.13
C SER A 21 -2.65 -3.22 4.05
N GLY A 22 -2.25 -4.33 4.67
CA GLY A 22 -3.17 -5.27 5.34
C GLY A 22 -3.83 -6.25 4.37
N GLY A 23 -3.65 -6.09 3.06
CA GLY A 23 -4.10 -7.04 2.04
C GLY A 23 -3.08 -8.16 1.77
N LYS A 24 -3.60 -9.29 1.26
CA LYS A 24 -2.85 -10.51 0.94
C LYS A 24 -1.61 -10.27 0.05
N ASP A 25 -1.71 -9.36 -0.92
CA ASP A 25 -0.67 -9.18 -1.94
C ASP A 25 0.59 -8.55 -1.34
N SER A 26 0.42 -7.63 -0.40
CA SER A 26 1.54 -6.99 0.28
C SER A 26 2.31 -7.95 1.20
N LEU A 27 1.59 -8.86 1.89
CA LEU A 27 2.21 -9.93 2.69
C LEU A 27 2.86 -11.00 1.81
N TYR A 28 2.23 -11.38 0.70
CA TYR A 28 2.80 -12.34 -0.23
C TYR A 28 4.09 -11.80 -0.88
N SER A 29 4.17 -10.50 -1.14
CA SER A 29 5.40 -9.84 -1.62
C SER A 29 6.56 -9.94 -0.61
N ILE A 30 6.29 -9.95 0.70
CA ILE A 30 7.31 -10.20 1.75
C ILE A 30 7.88 -11.62 1.62
N LEU A 31 7.03 -12.63 1.37
CA LEU A 31 7.49 -14.01 1.16
C LEU A 31 8.42 -14.12 -0.05
N HIS A 32 8.13 -13.39 -1.13
CA HIS A 32 9.05 -13.30 -2.28
C HIS A 32 10.38 -12.63 -1.92
N CYS A 33 10.40 -11.60 -1.06
CA CYS A 33 11.66 -11.01 -0.58
C CYS A 33 12.50 -12.04 0.17
N ILE A 34 11.90 -12.75 1.12
CA ILE A 34 12.58 -13.78 1.93
C ILE A 34 13.09 -14.92 1.05
N ARG A 35 12.27 -15.41 0.12
CA ARG A 35 12.62 -16.49 -0.81
C ARG A 35 13.83 -16.14 -1.69
N ASN A 36 13.94 -14.88 -2.12
CA ASN A 36 15.06 -14.40 -2.92
C ASN A 36 16.28 -13.98 -2.07
N GLY A 37 16.31 -14.36 -0.78
CA GLY A 37 17.46 -14.15 0.09
C GLY A 37 17.63 -12.70 0.54
N HIS A 38 16.56 -11.91 0.54
CA HIS A 38 16.58 -10.54 1.07
C HIS A 38 16.06 -10.49 2.51
N LYS A 39 16.52 -9.50 3.27
CA LYS A 39 16.09 -9.26 4.64
C LYS A 39 15.08 -8.12 4.69
N VAL A 40 13.88 -8.37 5.20
CA VAL A 40 12.93 -7.28 5.49
C VAL A 40 13.31 -6.64 6.82
N VAL A 41 13.65 -5.35 6.79
CA VAL A 41 14.15 -4.62 7.97
C VAL A 41 13.10 -3.70 8.59
N ALA A 42 12.08 -3.31 7.82
CA ALA A 42 11.00 -2.45 8.28
C ALA A 42 9.72 -2.68 7.46
N LEU A 43 8.57 -2.47 8.10
CA LEU A 43 7.26 -2.38 7.48
C LEU A 43 6.88 -0.90 7.34
N GLY A 44 6.41 -0.50 6.16
CA GLY A 44 5.87 0.83 5.89
C GLY A 44 4.40 0.76 5.57
N ASN A 45 3.58 1.61 6.18
CA ASN A 45 2.15 1.70 5.89
C ASN A 45 1.70 3.17 5.77
N LEU A 46 0.83 3.43 4.80
CA LEU A 46 0.08 4.68 4.71
C LEU A 46 -1.37 4.45 5.13
N TYR A 47 -1.96 5.42 5.84
CA TYR A 47 -3.30 5.31 6.40
C TYR A 47 -4.10 6.62 6.23
N PRO A 48 -5.43 6.56 6.13
CA PRO A 48 -6.25 7.75 5.96
C PRO A 48 -6.13 8.68 7.18
N LYS A 49 -6.25 9.99 6.94
CA LYS A 49 -6.32 10.97 8.02
C LYS A 49 -7.70 10.89 8.67
N ARG A 50 -7.77 10.93 10.00
CA ARG A 50 -9.05 11.03 10.70
C ARG A 50 -9.72 12.36 10.39
N THR A 51 -10.91 12.32 9.83
CA THR A 51 -11.75 13.49 9.60
C THR A 51 -12.50 13.76 10.90
N THR A 52 -12.06 14.71 11.71
CA THR A 52 -12.89 15.21 12.82
C THR A 52 -14.00 16.06 12.21
N THR A 53 -15.18 15.50 12.00
CA THR A 53 -16.39 16.27 11.74
C THR A 53 -16.72 17.05 13.01
N ASN A 54 -16.17 18.27 13.13
CA ASN A 54 -16.75 19.23 14.06
C ASN A 54 -18.14 19.58 13.52
N THR A 55 -19.18 18.95 14.06
CA THR A 55 -20.56 19.40 13.91
C THR A 55 -20.65 20.80 14.51
N THR A 56 -20.32 21.83 13.73
CA THR A 56 -20.75 23.20 14.02
C THR A 56 -22.25 23.24 13.76
N ASN A 57 -23.03 22.93 14.80
CA ASN A 57 -24.42 23.32 14.91
C ASN A 57 -24.49 24.84 14.81
N ASN A 58 -24.60 25.35 13.60
CA ASN A 58 -24.92 26.75 13.36
C ASN A 58 -26.43 26.85 13.18
N ASP A 59 -27.15 26.58 14.27
CA ASP A 59 -28.59 26.82 14.35
C ASP A 59 -28.82 27.94 15.37
N SER A 60 -28.64 29.18 14.90
CA SER A 60 -29.20 30.35 15.57
C SER A 60 -30.67 30.45 15.18
N ASN A 61 -31.53 29.66 15.82
CA ASN A 61 -32.90 30.10 16.06
C ASN A 61 -33.43 29.51 17.38
N ALA A 62 -33.55 30.39 18.37
CA ALA A 62 -34.10 30.07 19.67
C ALA A 62 -35.57 29.67 19.57
N THR A 63 -35.99 28.61 20.27
CA THR A 63 -37.18 28.61 21.16
C THR A 63 -37.11 27.37 22.07
N GLU A 64 -37.28 27.62 23.36
CA GLU A 64 -37.19 26.70 24.49
C GLU A 64 -38.20 25.53 24.43
N THR A 65 -37.78 24.32 24.85
CA THR A 65 -38.52 23.52 25.86
C THR A 65 -37.68 22.33 26.35
N SER A 66 -37.75 22.13 27.67
CA SER A 66 -37.09 21.15 28.55
C SER A 66 -37.21 19.66 28.17
N ARG A 67 -36.15 18.87 28.43
CA ARG A 67 -36.08 17.75 29.42
C ARG A 67 -34.77 16.96 29.29
N ASP A 68 -34.29 16.52 30.45
CA ASP A 68 -33.12 15.68 30.68
C ASP A 68 -33.17 14.34 29.93
N ASP A 69 -32.08 13.96 29.24
CA ASP A 69 -31.57 12.59 29.25
C ASP A 69 -30.08 12.58 28.84
N LYS A 70 -29.22 12.06 29.72
CA LYS A 70 -27.80 11.82 29.44
C LYS A 70 -27.64 10.36 29.05
N GLY A 71 -27.64 10.09 27.75
CA GLY A 71 -27.06 8.89 27.18
C GLY A 71 -25.70 9.26 26.60
N ASP A 72 -24.61 8.76 27.20
CA ASP A 72 -23.31 8.70 26.54
C ASP A 72 -23.44 7.66 25.41
N GLU A 73 -23.91 8.10 24.24
CA GLU A 73 -23.78 7.34 23.00
C GLU A 73 -22.34 7.53 22.53
N GLU A 74 -21.49 6.52 22.75
CA GLU A 74 -20.23 6.38 22.03
C GLU A 74 -20.60 6.23 20.55
N GLU A 75 -20.67 7.35 19.82
CA GLU A 75 -20.77 7.35 18.38
C GLU A 75 -19.54 6.59 17.85
N GLU A 76 -19.75 5.38 17.35
CA GLU A 76 -18.73 4.66 16.57
C GLU A 76 -18.41 5.56 15.37
N GLU A 77 -17.29 6.30 15.45
CA GLU A 77 -16.80 7.13 14.36
C GLU A 77 -16.62 6.21 13.13
N GLU A 78 -17.58 6.25 12.19
CA GLU A 78 -17.44 5.62 10.89
C GLU A 78 -16.27 6.32 10.18
N GLU A 79 -15.07 5.70 10.24
CA GLU A 79 -13.90 6.16 9.51
C GLU A 79 -14.22 6.12 8.01
N GLU A 80 -14.65 7.27 7.45
CA GLU A 80 -14.91 7.41 6.02
C GLU A 80 -13.65 7.01 5.22
N ASP A 81 -13.75 5.91 4.47
CA ASP A 81 -12.67 5.44 3.60
C ASP A 81 -12.35 6.54 2.57
N ILE A 82 -11.13 7.07 2.61
CA ILE A 82 -10.63 7.93 1.53
C ILE A 82 -10.60 7.11 0.24
N ASP A 83 -11.22 7.63 -0.83
CA ASP A 83 -11.13 7.10 -2.20
C ASP A 83 -9.72 7.34 -2.78
N SER A 84 -8.75 6.56 -2.32
CA SER A 84 -7.37 6.56 -2.84
C SER A 84 -7.24 5.52 -3.95
N PHE A 85 -6.76 5.95 -5.13
CA PHE A 85 -6.40 5.02 -6.22
C PHE A 85 -5.07 4.32 -5.94
N MET A 86 -4.22 4.94 -5.13
CA MET A 86 -2.89 4.43 -4.82
C MET A 86 -2.90 3.45 -3.65
N TYR A 87 -3.61 3.75 -2.56
CA TYR A 87 -3.48 3.05 -1.28
C TYR A 87 -4.78 2.39 -0.83
N GLN A 88 -4.70 1.14 -0.37
CA GLN A 88 -5.82 0.49 0.30
C GLN A 88 -5.96 1.00 1.73
N THR A 89 -7.13 1.54 2.05
CA THR A 89 -7.51 2.12 3.35
C THR A 89 -8.34 1.16 4.19
N ILE A 90 -9.04 0.22 3.54
CA ILE A 90 -9.90 -0.78 4.16
C ILE A 90 -9.08 -1.73 5.04
N GLY A 91 -9.52 -1.90 6.29
CA GLY A 91 -8.91 -2.82 7.26
C GLY A 91 -7.59 -2.32 7.84
N HIS A 92 -7.22 -1.06 7.63
CA HIS A 92 -5.95 -0.52 8.11
C HIS A 92 -5.80 -0.48 9.65
N SER A 93 -6.90 -0.64 10.38
CA SER A 93 -6.93 -0.73 11.85
C SER A 93 -6.22 -1.97 12.39
N ILE A 94 -6.11 -3.05 11.61
CA ILE A 94 -5.41 -4.28 12.01
C ILE A 94 -3.89 -4.19 11.84
N ILE A 95 -3.40 -3.28 10.99
CA ILE A 95 -1.99 -3.19 10.60
C ILE A 95 -1.03 -3.02 11.78
N PRO A 96 -1.33 -2.26 12.86
CA PRO A 96 -0.48 -2.21 14.06
C PRO A 96 -0.13 -3.58 14.65
N GLN A 97 -0.98 -4.59 14.48
CA GLN A 97 -0.72 -5.95 14.99
C GLN A 97 0.37 -6.68 14.19
N TYR A 98 0.66 -6.25 12.95
CA TYR A 98 1.64 -6.90 12.09
C TYR A 98 3.06 -6.75 12.62
N GLU A 99 3.37 -5.67 13.33
CA GLU A 99 4.68 -5.48 13.97
C GLU A 99 4.97 -6.63 14.93
N SER A 100 4.00 -6.95 15.79
CA SER A 100 4.12 -8.03 16.77
C SER A 100 4.07 -9.41 16.10
N ALA A 101 3.19 -9.59 15.11
CA ALA A 101 3.03 -10.88 14.42
C ALA A 101 4.25 -11.27 13.57
N LEU A 102 4.90 -10.30 12.92
CA LEU A 102 6.05 -10.53 12.05
C LEU A 102 7.39 -10.33 12.76
N GLY A 103 7.40 -9.65 13.90
CA GLY A 103 8.63 -9.26 14.59
C GLY A 103 9.47 -8.26 13.79
N ILE A 104 8.83 -7.44 12.94
CA ILE A 104 9.47 -6.46 12.07
C ILE A 104 8.93 -5.07 12.44
N PRO A 105 9.80 -4.06 12.71
CA PRO A 105 9.37 -2.72 13.10
C PRO A 105 8.41 -2.08 12.10
N LEU A 106 7.33 -1.48 12.60
CA LEU A 106 6.30 -0.83 11.78
C LEU A 106 6.39 0.69 11.85
N TYR A 107 6.36 1.32 10.68
CA TYR A 107 6.28 2.76 10.52
C TYR A 107 5.02 3.13 9.74
N ARG A 108 4.26 4.06 10.30
CA ARG A 108 3.02 4.55 9.70
C ARG A 108 3.10 6.03 9.37
N GLN A 109 2.38 6.44 8.34
CA GLN A 109 2.26 7.84 7.92
C GLN A 109 0.86 8.12 7.39
N GLU A 110 0.26 9.22 7.82
CA GLU A 110 -1.01 9.69 7.28
C GLU A 110 -0.86 10.04 5.81
N ILE A 111 -1.84 9.64 5.01
CA ILE A 111 -2.01 10.09 3.64
C ILE A 111 -2.42 11.56 3.69
N VAL A 112 -1.66 12.39 3.00
CA VAL A 112 -1.96 13.80 2.81
C VAL A 112 -2.14 14.07 1.32
N GLY A 113 -3.04 15.00 1.00
CA GLY A 113 -3.32 15.34 -0.39
C GLY A 113 -4.37 14.43 -1.04
N SER A 114 -4.42 14.47 -2.37
CA SER A 114 -5.38 13.73 -3.20
C SER A 114 -4.67 13.12 -4.42
N ALA A 115 -5.37 12.34 -5.23
CA ALA A 115 -4.83 11.82 -6.49
C ALA A 115 -4.75 12.94 -7.55
N VAL A 116 -3.68 13.73 -7.52
CA VAL A 116 -3.46 14.90 -8.40
C VAL A 116 -2.95 14.45 -9.77
N ASP A 117 -1.88 13.66 -9.83
CA ASP A 117 -1.47 12.96 -11.04
C ASP A 117 -2.34 11.70 -11.14
N THR A 118 -3.20 11.64 -12.15
CA THR A 118 -4.03 10.46 -12.47
C THR A 118 -3.47 9.65 -13.65
N GLY A 119 -2.31 10.05 -14.18
CA GLY A 119 -1.61 9.41 -15.28
C GLY A 119 -1.11 8.00 -14.94
N ARG A 120 -1.09 7.14 -15.97
CA ARG A 120 -0.56 5.77 -15.88
C ARG A 120 0.92 5.72 -15.49
N VAL A 121 1.69 6.72 -15.92
CA VAL A 121 3.12 6.89 -15.61
C VAL A 121 3.27 8.17 -14.82
N TYR A 122 3.70 8.04 -13.57
CA TYR A 122 3.87 9.18 -12.67
C TYR A 122 4.99 10.11 -13.13
N ARG A 123 4.73 11.41 -13.15
CA ARG A 123 5.72 12.44 -13.45
C ARG A 123 5.77 13.44 -12.30
N ASP A 124 6.92 13.50 -11.63
CA ASP A 124 7.16 14.48 -10.59
C ASP A 124 7.26 15.89 -11.18
N THR A 125 6.17 16.65 -11.14
CA THR A 125 6.10 18.03 -11.63
C THR A 125 6.86 19.02 -10.74
N SER A 126 7.19 18.65 -9.49
CA SER A 126 7.97 19.50 -8.58
C SER A 126 9.42 19.68 -9.06
N SER A 127 9.91 18.79 -9.92
CA SER A 127 11.24 18.85 -10.53
C SER A 127 11.32 19.67 -11.82
N SER A 128 10.17 20.04 -12.41
CA SER A 128 10.11 20.76 -13.69
C SER A 128 10.08 22.29 -13.55
N SER A 129 9.95 22.81 -12.33
CA SER A 129 9.97 24.25 -12.04
C SER A 129 11.38 24.87 -12.04
N SER A 130 12.45 24.07 -12.23
CA SER A 130 13.83 24.58 -12.34
C SER A 130 14.35 24.85 -13.76
N SER A 131 13.55 24.71 -14.82
CA SER A 131 14.05 24.97 -16.19
C SER A 131 13.04 25.50 -17.22
N SER A 132 12.25 26.51 -16.87
CA SER A 132 11.68 27.41 -17.89
C SER A 132 11.64 28.85 -17.39
N SER A 133 12.68 29.60 -17.74
CA SER A 133 12.68 31.05 -17.71
C SER A 133 11.75 31.59 -18.81
N SER A 134 10.59 32.16 -18.45
CA SER A 134 9.88 33.25 -19.16
C SER A 134 8.62 33.71 -18.39
N PRO A 135 8.17 34.98 -18.57
CA PRO A 135 8.15 35.92 -17.44
C PRO A 135 6.75 36.25 -16.88
N LYS A 136 6.77 36.59 -15.58
CA LYS A 136 5.85 37.48 -14.83
C LYS A 136 4.47 37.74 -15.45
N GLY A 137 3.49 36.97 -14.99
CA GLY A 137 2.11 37.45 -14.85
C GLY A 137 1.92 38.00 -13.43
N ASP A 138 1.47 39.24 -13.34
CA ASP A 138 1.16 39.97 -12.12
C ASP A 138 -0.17 39.45 -11.55
N GLY A 139 -0.18 38.95 -10.31
CA GLY A 139 -1.39 38.45 -9.67
C GLY A 139 -1.08 37.54 -8.48
N ASN A 140 -1.29 38.07 -7.27
CA ASN A 140 -1.34 37.31 -6.02
C ASN A 140 -2.44 36.23 -6.11
N GLU A 141 -2.05 34.99 -6.40
CA GLU A 141 -2.78 33.81 -5.96
C GLU A 141 -1.77 32.98 -5.15
N GLU A 142 -1.95 32.93 -3.83
CA GLU A 142 -1.38 31.85 -3.02
C GLU A 142 -2.08 30.55 -3.47
N GLY A 143 -1.67 30.04 -4.63
CA GLY A 143 -2.10 28.75 -5.12
C GLY A 143 -1.61 27.72 -4.11
N THR A 144 -2.52 27.17 -3.32
CA THR A 144 -2.26 25.94 -2.58
C THR A 144 -1.94 24.88 -3.62
N GLU A 145 -0.65 24.59 -3.84
CA GLU A 145 -0.23 23.46 -4.65
C GLU A 145 -0.88 22.22 -4.05
N GLU A 146 -1.84 21.63 -4.77
CA GLU A 146 -2.47 20.39 -4.37
C GLU A 146 -1.38 19.32 -4.28
N LYS A 147 -1.23 18.71 -3.10
CA LYS A 147 -0.22 17.68 -2.86
C LYS A 147 -0.75 16.35 -3.39
N ASP A 148 0.06 15.65 -4.17
CA ASP A 148 -0.26 14.30 -4.61
C ASP A 148 -0.11 13.30 -3.45
N GLU A 149 -1.08 12.39 -3.31
CA GLU A 149 -1.10 11.36 -2.28
C GLU A 149 0.18 10.51 -2.26
N THR A 150 0.82 10.32 -3.41
CA THR A 150 2.08 9.59 -3.60
C THR A 150 3.20 10.15 -2.72
N GLU A 151 3.25 11.47 -2.55
CA GLU A 151 4.32 12.16 -1.83
C GLU A 151 4.29 11.86 -0.32
N SER A 152 3.19 11.29 0.19
CA SER A 152 3.10 10.77 1.57
C SER A 152 4.14 9.66 1.85
N LEU A 153 4.63 8.96 0.83
CA LEU A 153 5.70 7.97 1.00
C LEU A 153 7.05 8.60 1.37
N ILE A 154 7.35 9.83 0.93
CA ILE A 154 8.66 10.47 1.18
C ILE A 154 8.93 10.68 2.67
N PRO A 155 8.05 11.32 3.47
CA PRO A 155 8.30 11.48 4.91
C PRO A 155 8.32 10.14 5.65
N LEU A 156 7.52 9.15 5.21
CA LEU A 156 7.55 7.79 5.77
C LEU A 156 8.92 7.15 5.57
N LEU A 157 9.38 7.05 4.31
CA LEU A 157 10.64 6.43 3.95
C LEU A 157 11.84 7.17 4.55
N THR A 158 11.75 8.49 4.69
CA THR A 158 12.79 9.29 5.38
C THR A 158 12.95 8.86 6.84
N ARG A 159 11.85 8.64 7.56
CA ARG A 159 11.91 8.16 8.96
C ARG A 159 12.45 6.73 9.03
N ILE A 160 12.01 5.86 8.13
CA ILE A 160 12.48 4.47 8.09
C ILE A 160 13.98 4.42 7.80
N LYS A 161 14.48 5.12 6.77
CA LYS A 161 15.91 5.15 6.43
C LYS A 161 16.77 5.77 7.53
N ARG A 162 16.23 6.69 8.32
CA ARG A 162 16.95 7.24 9.48
C ARG A 162 17.12 6.19 10.59
N ALA A 163 16.12 5.35 10.81
CA ALA A 163 16.18 4.27 11.80
C ALA A 163 16.92 3.02 11.28
N HIS A 164 16.85 2.78 9.96
CA HIS A 164 17.44 1.66 9.23
C HIS A 164 18.32 2.17 8.09
N PRO A 165 19.50 2.76 8.40
CA PRO A 165 20.40 3.31 7.38
C PRO A 165 20.95 2.24 6.42
N GLU A 166 20.87 0.96 6.78
CA GLU A 166 21.21 -0.18 5.93
C GLU A 166 20.19 -0.47 4.82
N ALA A 167 18.98 0.11 4.90
CA ALA A 167 17.91 -0.11 3.94
C ALA A 167 18.28 0.40 2.54
N ASN A 168 18.20 -0.48 1.55
CA ASN A 168 18.61 -0.22 0.17
C ASN A 168 17.58 -0.66 -0.87
N ALA A 169 16.44 -1.20 -0.45
CA ALA A 169 15.36 -1.62 -1.33
C ALA A 169 13.98 -1.33 -0.73
N ILE A 170 12.98 -1.24 -1.59
CA ILE A 170 11.57 -1.10 -1.24
C ILE A 170 10.74 -2.13 -2.00
N SER A 171 9.84 -2.83 -1.32
CA SER A 171 8.96 -3.83 -1.93
C SER A 171 7.50 -3.44 -1.81
N ALA A 172 6.72 -3.73 -2.84
CA ALA A 172 5.27 -3.51 -2.86
C ALA A 172 4.52 -4.66 -3.54
N GLY A 173 3.24 -4.81 -3.21
CA GLY A 173 2.37 -5.90 -3.69
C GLY A 173 1.53 -5.58 -4.93
N ALA A 174 1.91 -4.63 -5.77
CA ALA A 174 1.12 -4.28 -6.95
C ALA A 174 1.16 -5.40 -8.02
N ILE A 175 -0.02 -5.91 -8.42
CA ILE A 175 -0.12 -7.01 -9.39
C ILE A 175 -0.19 -6.49 -10.84
N LEU A 176 -1.30 -5.89 -11.27
CA LEU A 176 -1.47 -5.42 -12.65
C LEU A 176 -1.47 -3.89 -12.77
N SER A 177 -1.44 -3.18 -11.65
CA SER A 177 -1.52 -1.72 -11.62
C SER A 177 -0.18 -1.09 -12.03
N THR A 178 -0.12 -0.61 -13.28
CA THR A 178 1.00 0.26 -13.72
C THR A 178 0.99 1.60 -12.99
N TYR A 179 -0.20 2.11 -12.64
CA TYR A 179 -0.39 3.34 -11.88
C TYR A 179 0.35 3.28 -10.53
N GLN A 180 0.12 2.22 -9.76
CA GLN A 180 0.78 2.03 -8.45
C GLN A 180 2.27 1.76 -8.60
N ARG A 181 2.65 0.88 -9.53
CA ARG A 181 4.07 0.54 -9.74
C ARG A 181 4.91 1.78 -10.05
N THR A 182 4.50 2.60 -11.01
CA THR A 182 5.32 3.74 -11.46
C THR A 182 5.49 4.81 -10.39
N ARG A 183 4.50 4.99 -9.51
CA ARG A 183 4.60 5.88 -8.32
C ARG A 183 5.63 5.38 -7.33
N ILE A 184 5.59 4.08 -6.99
CA ILE A 184 6.58 3.47 -6.10
C ILE A 184 7.98 3.53 -6.71
N GLU A 185 8.13 3.23 -8.01
CA GLU A 185 9.42 3.32 -8.71
C GLU A 185 9.98 4.75 -8.70
N ASN A 186 9.13 5.76 -8.93
CA ASN A 186 9.54 7.16 -8.88
C ASN A 186 10.04 7.56 -7.48
N VAL A 187 9.26 7.25 -6.45
CA VAL A 187 9.64 7.51 -5.06
C VAL A 187 10.91 6.75 -4.68
N ALA A 188 11.02 5.48 -5.07
CA ALA A 188 12.20 4.64 -4.82
C ALA A 188 13.46 5.26 -5.44
N ALA A 189 13.39 5.71 -6.70
CA ALA A 189 14.49 6.36 -7.38
C ALA A 189 14.93 7.65 -6.64
N ARG A 190 13.99 8.50 -6.24
CA ARG A 190 14.25 9.73 -5.46
C ARG A 190 14.88 9.42 -4.09
N MET A 191 14.51 8.30 -3.48
CA MET A 191 15.03 7.86 -2.18
C MET A 191 16.29 6.99 -2.28
N GLY A 192 16.82 6.72 -3.49
CA GLY A 192 17.97 5.84 -3.70
C GLY A 192 17.74 4.42 -3.21
N LEU A 193 16.53 3.88 -3.41
CA LEU A 193 16.13 2.52 -3.06
C LEU A 193 15.88 1.71 -4.34
N ALA A 194 16.27 0.43 -4.35
CA ALA A 194 15.91 -0.49 -5.41
C ALA A 194 14.42 -0.88 -5.30
N PRO A 195 13.57 -0.64 -6.31
CA PRO A 195 12.17 -1.07 -6.28
C PRO A 195 12.04 -2.57 -6.59
N LEU A 196 11.33 -3.30 -5.74
CA LEU A 196 11.02 -4.73 -5.88
C LEU A 196 9.51 -4.91 -6.11
N ALA A 197 9.15 -5.25 -7.35
CA ALA A 197 7.76 -5.43 -7.79
C ALA A 197 7.50 -6.90 -8.18
N TRP A 198 7.64 -7.82 -7.22
CA TRP A 198 7.59 -9.27 -7.46
C TRP A 198 6.31 -9.77 -8.12
N LEU A 199 5.19 -9.13 -7.83
CA LEU A 199 3.86 -9.54 -8.31
C LEU A 199 3.45 -8.81 -9.59
N TRP A 200 4.28 -7.89 -10.09
CA TRP A 200 3.88 -7.07 -11.24
C TRP A 200 3.80 -7.92 -12.51
N MET A 201 2.68 -7.81 -13.23
CA MET A 201 2.33 -8.66 -14.38
C MET A 201 2.17 -10.16 -14.07
N TYR A 202 1.97 -10.54 -12.81
CA TYR A 202 1.53 -11.88 -12.49
C TYR A 202 0.08 -12.12 -13.01
N PRO A 203 -0.28 -13.26 -13.64
CA PRO A 203 0.48 -14.49 -13.88
C PRO A 203 1.13 -14.58 -15.27
N VAL A 204 1.23 -13.48 -16.02
CA VAL A 204 1.90 -13.44 -17.33
C VAL A 204 3.40 -13.73 -17.21
N LEU A 205 3.95 -13.68 -15.99
CA LEU A 205 5.28 -14.17 -15.66
C LEU A 205 5.35 -15.71 -15.76
N PRO A 206 6.49 -16.29 -16.18
CA PRO A 206 6.70 -17.73 -16.10
C PRO A 206 6.36 -18.25 -14.70
N ALA A 207 5.66 -19.38 -14.63
CA ALA A 207 5.31 -19.98 -13.35
C ALA A 207 6.56 -20.16 -12.48
N PRO A 208 6.48 -19.97 -11.15
CA PRO A 208 7.58 -20.28 -10.25
C PRO A 208 8.10 -21.70 -10.51
N VAL A 209 9.40 -21.92 -10.31
CA VAL A 209 10.06 -23.21 -10.58
C VAL A 209 9.36 -24.37 -9.85
N GLU A 210 8.69 -24.07 -8.74
CA GLU A 210 7.95 -25.00 -7.91
C GLU A 210 6.68 -25.53 -8.58
N ARG A 211 6.17 -24.82 -9.59
CA ARG A 211 5.07 -25.28 -10.45
C ARG A 211 5.54 -25.94 -11.75
N LEU A 212 6.84 -26.13 -11.93
CA LEU A 212 7.37 -26.85 -13.09
C LEU A 212 6.81 -28.29 -13.10
N GLY A 213 5.90 -28.59 -14.03
CA GLY A 213 5.26 -29.89 -14.16
C GLY A 213 3.88 -30.04 -13.49
N LEU A 214 3.34 -28.97 -12.89
CA LEU A 214 1.94 -28.95 -12.45
C LEU A 214 1.01 -28.49 -13.58
N PRO A 215 -0.18 -29.12 -13.76
CA PRO A 215 -1.16 -28.66 -14.72
C PRO A 215 -1.83 -27.36 -14.24
N GLY A 216 -1.86 -26.34 -15.10
CA GLY A 216 -2.56 -25.08 -14.85
C GLY A 216 -1.76 -23.85 -15.27
N GLU A 217 -2.43 -22.85 -15.85
CA GLU A 217 -1.89 -21.49 -15.90
C GLU A 217 -1.81 -20.93 -14.47
N ALA A 218 -0.81 -20.12 -14.19
CA ALA A 218 -0.46 -19.74 -12.84
C ALA A 218 -1.60 -19.00 -12.09
N GLY A 219 -2.35 -19.65 -11.18
CA GLY A 219 -3.22 -18.94 -10.24
C GLY A 219 -2.40 -18.24 -9.15
N LEU A 220 -2.61 -16.94 -8.90
CA LEU A 220 -1.94 -16.22 -7.79
C LEU A 220 -2.44 -16.73 -6.44
N LEU A 221 -3.76 -16.95 -6.37
CA LEU A 221 -4.44 -17.45 -5.18
C LEU A 221 -4.01 -18.89 -4.88
N GLU A 222 -3.80 -19.72 -5.90
CA GLU A 222 -3.27 -21.08 -5.74
C GLU A 222 -1.84 -21.07 -5.18
N ASP A 223 -1.01 -20.14 -5.63
CA ASP A 223 0.35 -19.96 -5.11
C ASP A 223 0.35 -19.48 -3.66
N MET A 224 -0.54 -18.54 -3.33
CA MET A 224 -0.78 -18.11 -1.95
C MET A 224 -1.23 -19.29 -1.09
N ALA A 225 -2.16 -20.12 -1.58
CA ALA A 225 -2.64 -21.32 -0.90
C ALA A 225 -1.50 -22.32 -0.65
N ALA A 226 -0.64 -22.53 -1.65
CA ALA A 226 0.46 -23.48 -1.59
C ALA A 226 1.51 -23.11 -0.53
N VAL A 227 1.63 -21.83 -0.17
CA VAL A 227 2.48 -21.36 0.92
C VAL A 227 1.74 -21.21 2.25
N GLY A 228 0.48 -21.63 2.34
CA GLY A 228 -0.34 -21.55 3.54
C GLY A 228 -0.85 -20.15 3.86
N CYS A 229 -0.92 -19.25 2.87
CA CYS A 229 -1.54 -17.94 3.06
C CYS A 229 -3.06 -18.10 3.15
N GLU A 230 -3.62 -17.72 4.31
CA GLU A 230 -5.05 -17.59 4.53
C GLU A 230 -5.46 -16.13 4.28
N ALA A 231 -6.37 -15.89 3.34
CA ALA A 231 -6.73 -14.54 2.91
C ALA A 231 -8.25 -14.35 2.96
N ARG A 232 -8.74 -13.59 3.94
CA ARG A 232 -10.18 -13.40 4.16
C ARG A 232 -10.72 -12.13 3.55
N ILE A 233 -11.92 -12.21 2.96
CA ILE A 233 -12.62 -11.04 2.43
C ILE A 233 -13.18 -10.20 3.59
N ILE A 234 -12.79 -8.93 3.63
CA ILE A 234 -13.30 -7.95 4.62
C ILE A 234 -14.21 -6.89 4.01
N LYS A 235 -14.19 -6.72 2.68
CA LYS A 235 -15.05 -5.81 1.94
C LYS A 235 -15.20 -6.29 0.49
N VAL A 236 -16.38 -6.08 -0.07
CA VAL A 236 -16.71 -6.34 -1.48
C VAL A 236 -17.15 -5.04 -2.14
N ALA A 237 -16.74 -4.82 -3.39
CA ALA A 237 -17.06 -3.60 -4.14
C ALA A 237 -17.23 -3.88 -5.65
N SER A 238 -17.62 -5.12 -6.01
CA SER A 238 -17.75 -5.54 -7.40
C SER A 238 -19.13 -6.11 -7.68
N GLY A 239 -19.69 -5.79 -8.85
CA GLY A 239 -20.97 -6.35 -9.29
C GLY A 239 -20.84 -7.86 -9.45
N GLY A 240 -21.53 -8.62 -8.59
CA GLY A 240 -21.47 -10.08 -8.56
C GLY A 240 -20.92 -10.67 -7.25
N LEU A 241 -20.38 -9.83 -6.36
CA LEU A 241 -20.03 -10.23 -4.98
C LEU A 241 -20.92 -9.48 -4.00
N ASP A 242 -21.70 -10.23 -3.22
CA ASP A 242 -22.55 -9.70 -2.14
C ASP A 242 -21.96 -9.96 -0.75
N GLY A 243 -22.70 -9.59 0.30
CA GLY A 243 -22.26 -9.75 1.68
C GLY A 243 -22.04 -11.20 2.12
N GLY A 244 -22.58 -12.19 1.40
CA GLY A 244 -22.40 -13.61 1.71
C GLY A 244 -20.96 -14.12 1.52
N PHE A 245 -20.15 -13.34 0.79
CA PHE A 245 -18.74 -13.64 0.53
C PHE A 245 -17.79 -13.11 1.61
N LEU A 246 -18.29 -12.27 2.53
CA LEU A 246 -17.47 -11.76 3.64
C LEU A 246 -16.96 -12.92 4.50
N TRP A 247 -15.74 -12.78 4.98
CA TRP A 247 -15.00 -13.77 5.78
C TRP A 247 -14.60 -15.06 5.06
N GLY A 248 -15.00 -15.25 3.80
CA GLY A 248 -14.52 -16.34 2.95
C GLY A 248 -13.02 -16.26 2.67
N ASP A 249 -12.34 -17.41 2.66
CA ASP A 249 -10.93 -17.52 2.32
C ASP A 249 -10.74 -17.62 0.80
N VAL A 250 -10.16 -16.58 0.19
CA VAL A 250 -9.95 -16.50 -1.27
C VAL A 250 -8.76 -17.34 -1.76
N ALA A 251 -7.88 -17.75 -0.86
CA ALA A 251 -6.80 -18.69 -1.18
C ALA A 251 -7.22 -20.15 -0.90
N GLY A 252 -8.36 -20.36 -0.24
CA GLY A 252 -8.85 -21.69 0.10
C GLY A 252 -9.16 -22.54 -1.13
N ARG A 253 -9.04 -23.87 -0.99
CA ARG A 253 -9.45 -24.85 -2.02
C ARG A 253 -10.95 -24.86 -2.28
N ASP A 254 -11.71 -24.46 -1.27
CA ASP A 254 -13.15 -24.26 -1.36
C ASP A 254 -13.48 -22.89 -1.98
N GLY A 255 -12.46 -22.20 -2.52
CA GLY A 255 -12.48 -20.79 -2.91
C GLY A 255 -13.79 -20.40 -3.57
N MET A 256 -14.63 -19.74 -2.77
CA MET A 256 -15.95 -19.21 -3.13
C MET A 256 -16.83 -20.10 -4.02
#